data_AF-A0AAD0T3Y2-F1
#
_entry.id   AF-A0AAD0T3Y2-F1
#
_cell.length_a   1.000
_cell.length_b   1.000
_cell.length_c   1.000
_cell.angle_alpha   90.00
_cell.angle_beta   90.00
_cell.angle_gamma   90.00
#
_symmetry.space_group_name_H-M   'P 1'
#
loop_
_entity.id
_entity.type
_entity.pdbx_description
1 polymer ?
#
loop_
_entity_poly.entity_id
_entity_poly.type
_entity_poly.pdbx_seq_one_letter_code
_entity_poly.pdbx_strand_id
1 'polypeptide(L)'
;MSLQEIKSKLKELAFERTIPFCYGCYIKCPSGVCKSCGTDDLMRHLEGVGVEYGTDWVIESIVEEELEAVDLEEIFSQMIEELYGEEIQIGFISKSTSLAIKELDPIAWNIARGEYIDSLIEDESIMEVGCDYYWIHDLESL
;
A
#
# COMPACT_ATOMS: atom_id res chain seq x y z
N MET A 1 -10.79 -7.51 9.79
CA MET A 1 -11.84 -7.27 8.78
C MET A 1 -11.48 -8.07 7.54
N SER A 2 -12.43 -8.44 6.68
CA SER A 2 -12.11 -9.04 5.37
C SER A 2 -11.50 -7.99 4.43
N LEU A 3 -10.71 -8.42 3.44
CA LEU A 3 -10.13 -7.52 2.42
C LEU A 3 -11.18 -6.63 1.74
N GLN A 4 -12.38 -7.16 1.50
CA GLN A 4 -13.48 -6.41 0.88
C GLN A 4 -13.99 -5.29 1.79
N GLU A 5 -14.04 -5.52 3.10
CA GLU A 5 -14.45 -4.51 4.08
C GLU A 5 -13.42 -3.39 4.18
N ILE A 6 -12.12 -3.71 4.15
CA ILE A 6 -11.04 -2.72 4.15
C ILE A 6 -11.13 -1.84 2.89
N LYS A 7 -11.27 -2.46 1.70
CA LYS A 7 -11.43 -1.71 0.45
C LYS A 7 -12.67 -0.81 0.45
N SER A 8 -13.78 -1.28 1.03
CA SER A 8 -14.99 -0.46 1.19
C SER A 8 -14.75 0.72 2.12
N LYS A 9 -14.09 0.50 3.26
CA LYS A 9 -13.75 1.54 4.24
C LYS A 9 -12.82 2.60 3.65
N LEU A 10 -11.77 2.19 2.94
CA LEU A 10 -10.86 3.12 2.25
C LEU A 10 -11.59 3.96 1.20
N LYS A 11 -12.54 3.35 0.48
CA LYS A 11 -13.37 4.06 -0.49
C LYS A 11 -14.30 5.08 0.18
N GLU A 12 -14.91 4.73 1.30
CA GLU A 12 -15.72 5.66 2.11
C GLU A 12 -14.86 6.83 2.60
N LEU A 13 -13.69 6.54 3.18
CA LEU A 13 -12.71 7.55 3.60
C LEU A 13 -12.33 8.49 2.44
N ALA A 14 -12.05 7.94 1.26
CA ALA A 14 -11.75 8.73 0.08
C ALA A 14 -12.91 9.66 -0.33
N PHE A 15 -14.16 9.19 -0.22
CA PHE A 15 -15.33 10.04 -0.46
C PHE A 15 -15.50 11.14 0.59
N GLU A 16 -15.19 10.86 1.85
CA GLU A 16 -15.27 11.84 2.94
C GLU A 16 -14.23 12.94 2.80
N ARG A 17 -13.01 12.60 2.35
CA ARG A 17 -11.90 13.55 2.21
C ARG A 17 -11.90 14.38 0.93
N THR A 18 -12.73 14.00 -0.03
CA THR A 18 -12.81 14.70 -1.32
C THR A 18 -14.12 15.46 -1.50
N ILE A 19 -14.11 16.42 -2.42
CA ILE A 19 -15.29 17.20 -2.78
C ILE A 19 -15.66 16.85 -4.23
N PRO A 20 -16.94 16.60 -4.56
CA PRO A 20 -17.34 16.44 -5.95
C PRO A 20 -16.94 17.66 -6.79
N PHE A 21 -16.47 17.45 -8.01
CA PHE A 21 -15.94 18.49 -8.87
C PHE A 21 -16.47 18.36 -10.29
N CYS A 22 -17.04 19.45 -10.81
CA CYS A 22 -17.49 19.49 -12.20
C CYS A 22 -16.31 19.90 -13.08
N TYR A 23 -15.78 18.96 -13.85
CA TYR A 23 -14.68 19.23 -14.77
C TYR A 23 -15.06 20.23 -15.86
N GLY A 24 -16.24 20.06 -16.47
CA GLY A 24 -16.69 20.92 -17.57
C GLY A 24 -16.90 22.39 -17.20
N CYS A 25 -17.29 22.67 -15.95
CA CYS A 25 -17.43 24.04 -15.45
C CYS A 25 -16.26 24.49 -14.56
N TYR A 26 -15.32 23.57 -14.27
CA TYR A 26 -14.16 23.78 -13.40
C TYR A 26 -14.52 24.35 -12.01
N ILE A 27 -15.53 23.75 -11.36
CA ILE A 27 -16.02 24.19 -10.04
C ILE A 27 -16.28 23.03 -9.08
N LYS A 28 -16.05 23.28 -7.78
CA LYS A 28 -16.45 22.38 -6.69
C LYS A 28 -17.97 22.34 -6.54
N CYS A 29 -18.51 21.14 -6.40
CA CYS A 29 -19.94 20.83 -6.43
C CYS A 29 -20.36 20.01 -5.19
N PRO A 30 -20.24 20.56 -3.96
CA PRO A 30 -20.52 19.81 -2.73
C PRO A 30 -21.97 19.29 -2.61
N SER A 31 -22.90 19.83 -3.39
CA SER A 31 -24.29 19.35 -3.47
C SER A 31 -24.47 18.08 -4.31
N GLY A 32 -23.42 17.55 -4.95
CA GLY A 32 -23.51 16.37 -5.82
C GLY A 32 -24.06 16.65 -7.23
N VAL A 33 -24.37 17.91 -7.55
CA VAL A 33 -24.79 18.36 -8.89
C VAL A 33 -24.19 19.72 -9.17
N CYS A 34 -23.71 19.94 -10.39
CA CYS A 34 -23.20 21.21 -10.86
C CYS A 34 -24.33 22.22 -11.06
N LYS A 35 -24.28 23.36 -10.35
CA LYS A 35 -25.29 24.42 -10.48
C LYS A 35 -25.23 25.19 -11.80
N SER A 36 -24.12 25.07 -12.55
CA SER A 36 -23.92 25.81 -13.81
C SER A 36 -24.43 25.03 -15.03
N CYS A 37 -24.05 23.76 -15.16
CA CYS A 37 -24.44 22.93 -16.31
C CYS A 37 -25.45 21.83 -15.98
N GLY A 38 -25.80 21.65 -14.70
CA GLY A 38 -26.76 20.64 -14.25
C GLY A 38 -26.25 19.20 -14.22
N THR A 39 -24.98 18.96 -14.55
CA THR A 39 -24.41 17.61 -14.53
C THR A 39 -24.25 17.07 -13.11
N ASP A 40 -24.57 15.81 -12.93
CA ASP A 40 -24.31 14.98 -11.75
C ASP A 40 -23.11 14.03 -11.96
N ASP A 41 -22.55 14.00 -13.17
CA ASP A 41 -21.30 13.30 -13.48
C ASP A 41 -20.11 14.15 -13.03
N LEU A 42 -19.67 13.91 -11.79
CA LEU A 42 -18.67 14.71 -11.10
C LEU A 42 -17.43 13.88 -10.79
N MET A 43 -16.25 14.46 -11.04
CA MET A 43 -14.96 13.95 -10.57
C MET A 43 -14.83 14.17 -9.05
N ARG A 44 -13.75 13.65 -8.46
CA ARG A 44 -13.36 13.93 -7.08
C ARG A 44 -12.25 14.97 -7.07
N HIS A 45 -12.27 15.88 -6.10
CA HIS A 45 -11.22 16.86 -5.86
C HIS A 45 -10.64 16.65 -4.46
N LEU A 46 -9.33 16.45 -4.39
CA LEU A 46 -8.53 16.42 -3.17
C LEU A 46 -7.62 17.65 -3.17
N GLU A 47 -7.73 18.48 -2.14
CA GLU A 47 -6.95 19.73 -2.06
C GLU A 47 -5.45 19.44 -1.97
N GLY A 48 -4.64 20.16 -2.75
CA GLY A 48 -3.19 19.96 -2.80
C GLY A 48 -2.72 18.79 -3.68
N VAL A 49 -3.62 17.87 -4.04
CA VAL A 49 -3.27 16.67 -4.83
C VAL A 49 -3.78 16.78 -6.26
N GLY A 50 -5.09 16.93 -6.47
CA GLY A 50 -5.63 16.97 -7.83
C GLY A 50 -7.13 16.73 -7.96
N VAL A 51 -7.53 16.49 -9.22
CA VAL A 51 -8.91 16.22 -9.62
C VAL A 51 -8.93 15.08 -10.64
N GLU A 52 -9.63 14.00 -10.32
CA GLU A 52 -9.81 12.85 -11.22
C GLU A 52 -11.08 12.05 -10.84
N TYR A 53 -11.58 11.24 -11.76
CA TYR A 53 -12.66 10.28 -11.52
C TYR A 53 -12.23 9.13 -10.60
N GLY A 54 -13.21 8.53 -9.94
CA GLY A 54 -12.99 7.41 -9.02
C GLY A 54 -12.34 7.82 -7.71
N THR A 55 -11.95 6.82 -6.93
CA THR A 55 -11.40 6.98 -5.58
C THR A 55 -10.02 6.37 -5.44
N ASP A 56 -9.55 5.58 -6.40
CA ASP A 56 -8.33 4.78 -6.25
C ASP A 56 -7.10 5.67 -6.04
N TRP A 57 -6.96 6.73 -6.85
CA TRP A 57 -5.89 7.74 -6.71
C TRP A 57 -5.96 8.53 -5.38
N VAL A 58 -7.16 8.67 -4.80
CA VAL A 58 -7.36 9.33 -3.49
C VAL A 58 -6.90 8.39 -2.39
N ILE A 59 -7.25 7.11 -2.49
CA ILE A 59 -6.85 6.07 -1.52
C ILE A 59 -5.32 5.97 -1.51
N GLU A 60 -4.70 5.86 -2.69
CA GLU A 60 -3.24 5.85 -2.85
C GLU A 60 -2.61 7.07 -2.17
N SER A 61 -3.07 8.28 -2.49
CA SER A 61 -2.54 9.51 -1.87
C SER A 61 -2.73 9.59 -0.35
N ILE A 62 -3.83 9.06 0.20
CA ILE A 62 -4.06 9.06 1.66
C ILE A 62 -3.12 8.08 2.34
N VAL A 63 -3.01 6.87 1.78
CA VAL A 63 -2.20 5.80 2.36
C VAL A 63 -0.72 6.16 2.30
N GLU A 64 -0.25 6.73 1.19
CA GLU A 64 1.14 7.22 1.07
C GLU A 64 1.48 8.37 2.03
N GLU A 65 0.49 9.22 2.38
CA GLU A 65 0.71 10.35 3.29
C GLU A 65 0.68 9.92 4.77
N GLU A 66 -0.17 8.94 5.13
CA GLU A 66 -0.44 8.60 6.53
C GLU A 66 0.25 7.33 7.01
N LEU A 67 0.63 6.42 6.10
CA LEU A 67 1.23 5.13 6.44
C LEU A 67 2.62 4.98 5.82
N GLU A 68 3.39 4.05 6.37
CA GLU A 68 4.69 3.65 5.82
C GLU A 68 4.52 2.35 5.02
N ALA A 69 5.04 2.34 3.80
CA ALA A 69 5.05 1.14 2.97
C ALA A 69 5.95 0.06 3.59
N VAL A 70 5.58 -1.20 3.40
CA VAL A 70 6.33 -2.35 3.90
C VAL A 70 7.64 -2.48 3.13
N ASP A 71 8.77 -2.45 3.85
CA ASP A 71 10.06 -2.83 3.28
C ASP A 71 10.14 -4.35 3.10
N LEU A 72 9.79 -4.80 1.89
CA LEU A 72 9.74 -6.22 1.53
C LEU A 72 11.10 -6.93 1.64
N GLU A 73 12.21 -6.21 1.51
CA GLU A 73 13.54 -6.79 1.65
C GLU A 73 13.89 -7.00 3.12
N GLU A 74 13.56 -6.03 3.96
CA GLU A 74 13.81 -6.07 5.39
C GLU A 74 12.97 -7.16 6.08
N ILE A 75 11.65 -7.24 5.79
CA ILE A 75 10.79 -8.27 6.41
C ILE A 75 11.27 -9.69 6.08
N PHE A 76 11.76 -9.90 4.86
CA PHE A 76 12.25 -11.21 4.44
C PHE A 76 13.58 -11.52 5.11
N SER A 77 14.45 -10.52 5.25
CA SER A 77 15.72 -10.66 5.97
C SER A 77 15.49 -11.00 7.44
N GLN A 78 14.54 -10.33 8.09
CA GLN A 78 14.13 -10.62 9.47
C GLN A 78 13.58 -12.04 9.60
N MET A 79 12.70 -12.47 8.70
CA MET A 79 12.18 -13.84 8.69
C MET A 79 13.30 -14.90 8.61
N ILE A 80 14.29 -14.69 7.74
CA ILE A 80 15.45 -15.58 7.64
C ILE A 80 16.26 -15.62 8.94
N GLU A 81 16.48 -14.47 9.56
CA GLU A 81 17.24 -14.37 10.82
C GLU A 81 16.48 -14.96 12.01
N GLU A 82 15.14 -14.85 12.04
CA GLU A 82 14.30 -15.51 13.03
C GLU A 82 14.36 -17.05 12.92
N LEU A 83 14.43 -17.59 11.70
CA LEU A 83 14.48 -19.04 11.47
C LEU A 83 15.87 -19.65 11.67
N TYR A 84 16.91 -18.94 11.24
CA TYR A 84 18.27 -19.49 11.15
C TYR A 84 19.28 -18.81 12.08
N GLY A 85 18.85 -17.79 12.82
CA GLY A 85 19.68 -16.94 13.67
C GLY A 85 20.21 -15.70 12.94
N GLU A 86 20.50 -14.64 13.70
CA GLU A 86 20.97 -13.36 13.16
C GLU A 86 22.36 -13.47 12.50
N GLU A 87 23.27 -14.25 13.07
CA GLU A 87 24.64 -14.43 12.56
C GLU A 87 25.01 -15.89 12.34
N ILE A 88 25.79 -16.14 11.28
CA ILE A 88 26.50 -17.40 11.04
C ILE A 88 28.00 -17.23 11.28
N GLN A 89 28.63 -18.29 11.79
CA GLN A 89 30.08 -18.37 11.93
C GLN A 89 30.68 -19.41 10.97
N ILE A 90 31.60 -18.97 10.11
CA ILE A 90 32.38 -19.83 9.22
C ILE A 90 33.86 -19.70 9.60
N GLY A 91 34.37 -20.66 10.38
CA GLY A 91 35.73 -20.58 10.93
C GLY A 91 35.89 -19.36 11.85
N PHE A 92 36.62 -18.35 11.39
CA PHE A 92 36.86 -17.08 12.10
C PHE A 92 36.07 -15.88 11.53
N ILE A 93 35.16 -16.13 10.59
CA ILE A 93 34.30 -15.11 9.98
C ILE A 93 32.93 -15.16 10.66
N SER A 94 32.45 -14.04 11.20
CA SER A 94 31.04 -13.84 11.59
C SER A 94 30.35 -12.93 10.57
N LYS A 95 29.12 -13.26 10.20
CA LYS A 95 28.33 -12.49 9.22
C LYS A 95 26.84 -12.68 9.47
N SER A 96 26.04 -11.66 9.15
CA SER A 96 24.58 -11.81 9.14
C SER A 96 24.14 -12.94 8.22
N THR A 97 23.22 -13.76 8.70
CA THR A 97 22.71 -14.94 8.00
C THR A 97 22.00 -14.54 6.71
N SER A 98 21.12 -13.54 6.76
CA SER A 98 20.38 -13.03 5.61
C SER A 98 21.34 -12.53 4.52
N LEU A 99 22.31 -11.68 4.90
CA LEU A 99 23.31 -11.15 3.98
C LEU A 99 24.20 -12.25 3.39
N ALA A 100 24.58 -13.25 4.18
CA ALA A 100 25.38 -14.36 3.69
C ALA A 100 24.62 -15.17 2.64
N ILE A 101 23.35 -15.52 2.87
CA ILE A 101 22.53 -16.27 1.91
C ILE A 101 22.34 -15.45 0.63
N LYS A 102 21.99 -14.17 0.75
CA LYS A 102 21.80 -13.25 -0.39
C LYS A 102 23.04 -13.14 -1.27
N GLU A 103 24.23 -13.09 -0.68
CA GLU A 103 25.48 -13.02 -1.44
C GLU A 103 25.89 -14.36 -2.06
N LEU A 104 25.63 -15.47 -1.37
CA LEU A 104 26.00 -16.81 -1.85
C LEU A 104 25.13 -17.26 -3.01
N ASP A 105 23.82 -17.01 -2.95
CA ASP A 105 22.88 -17.34 -4.01
C ASP A 105 21.76 -16.28 -4.13
N PRO A 106 22.01 -15.18 -4.88
CA PRO A 106 21.02 -14.13 -5.07
C PRO A 106 19.81 -14.58 -5.88
N ILE A 107 19.90 -15.67 -6.67
CA ILE A 107 18.78 -16.16 -7.45
C ILE A 107 17.80 -16.88 -6.52
N ALA A 108 18.32 -17.82 -5.71
CA ALA A 108 17.50 -18.50 -4.70
C ALA A 108 16.91 -17.51 -3.70
N TRP A 109 17.67 -16.49 -3.28
CA TRP A 109 17.17 -15.40 -2.44
C TRP A 109 15.94 -14.72 -3.03
N ASN A 110 16.03 -14.27 -4.29
CA ASN A 110 14.92 -13.55 -4.93
C ASN A 110 13.68 -14.42 -5.13
N ILE A 111 13.86 -15.71 -5.45
CA ILE A 111 12.74 -16.66 -5.58
C ILE A 111 12.06 -16.85 -4.22
N ALA A 112 12.83 -17.18 -3.17
CA ALA A 112 12.30 -17.42 -1.84
C ALA A 112 11.62 -16.16 -1.25
N ARG A 113 12.18 -14.97 -1.51
CA ARG A 113 11.57 -13.70 -1.14
C ARG A 113 10.21 -13.51 -1.81
N GLY A 114 10.12 -13.78 -3.12
CA GLY A 114 8.86 -13.71 -3.86
C GLY A 114 7.81 -14.65 -3.29
N GLU A 115 8.16 -15.92 -3.07
CA GLU A 115 7.26 -16.92 -2.46
C GLU A 115 6.79 -16.51 -1.06
N TYR A 116 7.68 -15.90 -0.27
CA TYR A 116 7.32 -15.39 1.05
C TYR A 116 6.32 -14.22 0.96
N ILE A 117 6.56 -13.25 0.07
CA ILE A 117 5.65 -12.12 -0.14
C ILE A 117 4.28 -12.61 -0.62
N ASP A 118 4.25 -13.55 -1.57
CA ASP A 118 3.01 -14.17 -2.05
C ASP A 118 2.24 -14.83 -0.88
N SER A 119 2.95 -15.51 0.02
CA SER A 119 2.33 -16.09 1.23
C SER A 119 1.72 -15.04 2.16
N LEU A 120 2.38 -13.88 2.35
CA LEU A 120 1.84 -12.78 3.17
C LEU A 120 0.59 -12.15 2.55
N ILE A 121 0.50 -12.12 1.21
CA ILE A 121 -0.68 -11.65 0.48
C ILE A 121 -1.82 -12.68 0.62
N GLU A 122 -1.54 -13.97 0.43
CA GLU A 122 -2.51 -15.06 0.57
C GLU A 122 -3.07 -15.14 2.00
N ASP A 123 -2.23 -14.92 3.01
CA ASP A 123 -2.61 -14.88 4.42
C ASP A 123 -3.30 -13.57 4.85
N GLU A 124 -3.57 -12.66 3.90
CA GLU A 124 -4.19 -11.35 4.15
C GLU A 124 -3.43 -10.56 5.25
N SER A 125 -2.11 -10.65 5.26
CA SER A 125 -1.25 -9.87 6.19
C SER A 125 -0.88 -8.51 5.61
N ILE A 126 -0.59 -8.47 4.31
CA ILE A 126 -0.29 -7.25 3.55
C ILE A 126 -1.26 -7.10 2.37
N MET A 127 -1.48 -5.87 1.91
CA MET A 127 -2.28 -5.53 0.74
C MET A 127 -1.54 -4.53 -0.15
N GLU A 128 -1.62 -4.72 -1.46
CA GLU A 128 -1.16 -3.74 -2.46
C GLU A 128 -2.14 -2.56 -2.55
N VAL A 129 -1.61 -1.34 -2.41
CA VAL A 129 -2.32 -0.07 -2.63
C VAL A 129 -1.44 0.82 -3.49
N GLY A 130 -1.93 1.21 -4.67
CA GLY A 130 -1.11 1.93 -5.65
C GLY A 130 -0.01 1.02 -6.20
N CYS A 131 1.24 1.39 -5.97
CA CYS A 131 2.43 0.61 -6.37
C CYS A 131 3.18 -0.03 -5.19
N ASP A 132 2.67 0.10 -3.97
CA ASP A 132 3.34 -0.32 -2.73
C ASP A 132 2.47 -1.28 -1.91
N TYR A 133 3.11 -1.97 -0.95
CA TYR A 133 2.44 -2.88 -0.03
C TYR A 133 2.33 -2.27 1.35
N TYR A 134 1.19 -2.48 2.00
CA TYR A 134 0.91 -1.97 3.34
C TYR A 134 0.38 -3.08 4.24
N TRP A 135 0.68 -3.00 5.53
CA TRP A 135 0.10 -3.91 6.51
C TRP A 135 -1.40 -3.69 6.63
N ILE A 136 -2.16 -4.78 6.64
CA ILE A 136 -3.61 -4.70 6.74
C ILE A 136 -4.06 -4.10 8.07
N HIS A 137 -3.37 -4.38 9.17
CA HIS A 137 -3.71 -3.80 10.48
C HIS A 137 -3.51 -2.27 10.52
N ASP A 138 -2.56 -1.74 9.76
CA ASP A 138 -2.37 -0.29 9.63
C ASP A 138 -3.48 0.33 8.79
N LEU A 139 -3.87 -0.32 7.67
CA LEU A 139 -5.01 0.10 6.86
C LEU A 139 -6.35 0.04 7.63
N GLU A 140 -6.49 -0.91 8.55
CA GLU A 140 -7.65 -0.99 9.45
C GLU A 140 -7.72 0.16 10.45
N SER A 141 -6.58 0.78 10.77
CA SER A 141 -6.49 1.86 11.76
C SER A 141 -6.84 3.25 11.21
N LEU A 142 -6.81 3.42 9.88
CA LEU A 142 -7.28 4.63 9.16
C LEU A 142 -8.77 4.88 9.32
#